data_AF-A0A3C2DBE0-F1
#
_entry.id   AF-A0A3C2DBE0-F1
#
_cell.length_a   1.000
_cell.length_b   1.000
_cell.length_c   1.000
_cell.angle_alpha   90.00
_cell.angle_beta   90.00
_cell.angle_gamma   90.00
#
_symmetry.space_group_name_H-M   'P 1'
#
loop_
_entity.id
_entity.type
_entity.pdbx_description
1 polymer ?
#
loop_
_entity_poly.entity_id
_entity_poly.type
_entity_poly.pdbx_seq_one_letter_code
_entity_poly.pdbx_strand_id
1 'polypeptide(L)'
;MTDSEQKLEQLATTGLDLTMVVPFDDERASESAEDFVRNVLVDCVGAAAVVVGEDFHFGHRRLGSVAMLRDMGSELGFEVIGLGLVGPEGTPARDHEQVSSTFIRRALASGDLERANALLGRPYEVRGFVSEGDRRGRELGFPTANVRVDPSILLPEDAVYAGWYERPDGVVHTAAISLGTRPHFYDDGALLLEAHLLDVGGPSDEGPDLYEEQAKVRFVRRLRSQQAFDSHEALAKQLHRDVADTRAMLA
;
A
#
# COMPACT_ATOMS: atom_id res chain seq x y z
N MET A 1 -2.38 0.49 4.93
CA MET A 1 -1.31 0.49 3.89
C MET A 1 -1.51 -0.72 3.01
N THR A 2 -1.63 -1.91 3.59
CA THR A 2 -2.05 -3.11 2.87
C THR A 2 -3.13 -3.81 3.67
N ASP A 3 -3.96 -4.63 3.03
CA ASP A 3 -4.74 -5.65 3.72
C ASP A 3 -3.87 -6.88 4.07
N SER A 4 -4.49 -7.90 4.67
CA SER A 4 -3.82 -9.13 5.08
C SER A 4 -3.35 -9.98 3.89
N GLU A 5 -4.14 -10.05 2.82
CA GLU A 5 -3.82 -10.86 1.63
C GLU A 5 -2.61 -10.28 0.90
N GLN A 6 -2.64 -8.97 0.62
CA GLN A 6 -1.53 -8.25 0.02
C GLN A 6 -0.27 -8.31 0.89
N LYS A 7 -0.39 -8.30 2.22
CA LYS A 7 0.74 -8.48 3.14
C LYS A 7 1.34 -9.88 3.02
N LEU A 8 0.51 -10.92 2.94
CA LEU A 8 0.96 -12.30 2.77
C LEU A 8 1.67 -12.50 1.43
N GLU A 9 1.13 -11.93 0.34
CA GLU A 9 1.80 -11.94 -0.97
C GLU A 9 3.18 -11.26 -0.92
N GLN A 10 3.29 -10.12 -0.23
CA GLN A 10 4.57 -9.42 -0.07
C GLN A 10 5.57 -10.19 0.79
N LEU A 11 5.11 -10.93 1.80
CA LEU A 11 5.97 -11.80 2.60
C LEU A 11 6.44 -13.01 1.78
N ALA A 12 5.59 -13.54 0.90
CA ALA A 12 5.96 -14.67 0.04
C ALA A 12 7.11 -14.33 -0.94
N THR A 13 7.32 -13.05 -1.28
CA THR A 13 8.42 -12.66 -2.18
C THR A 13 9.80 -12.59 -1.50
N THR A 14 9.87 -12.70 -0.18
CA THR A 14 11.15 -12.58 0.57
C THR A 14 11.91 -13.89 0.73
N GLY A 15 11.33 -15.01 0.23
CA GLY A 15 11.91 -16.34 0.35
C GLY A 15 11.59 -17.05 1.68
N LEU A 16 10.56 -16.59 2.41
CA LEU A 16 10.05 -17.30 3.59
C LEU A 16 9.42 -18.64 3.20
N ASP A 17 9.78 -19.71 3.91
CA ASP A 17 9.18 -21.04 3.71
C ASP A 17 7.73 -21.12 4.24
N LEU A 18 7.44 -20.40 5.34
CA LEU A 18 6.14 -20.41 6.00
C LEU A 18 5.84 -19.03 6.60
N THR A 19 4.59 -18.59 6.49
CA THR A 19 4.07 -17.44 7.24
C THR A 19 2.95 -17.90 8.16
N MET A 20 3.10 -17.63 9.47
CA MET A 20 2.07 -17.91 10.48
C MET A 20 1.35 -16.63 10.85
N VAL A 21 0.02 -16.62 10.65
CA VAL A 21 -0.84 -15.52 11.10
C VAL A 21 -1.37 -15.88 12.49
N VAL A 22 -0.92 -15.14 13.50
CA VAL A 22 -1.39 -15.30 14.87
C VAL A 22 -2.56 -14.32 15.09
N PRO A 23 -3.80 -14.80 15.33
CA PRO A 23 -4.91 -13.93 15.69
C PRO A 23 -4.61 -13.19 17.00
N PHE A 24 -4.98 -11.92 17.06
CA PHE A 24 -4.87 -11.11 18.27
C PHE A 24 -6.27 -10.89 18.84
N ASP A 25 -6.73 -11.85 19.63
CA ASP A 25 -7.99 -11.79 20.38
C ASP A 25 -7.73 -11.40 21.85
N ASP A 26 -8.80 -11.30 22.65
CA ASP A 26 -8.71 -10.91 24.06
C ASP A 26 -7.88 -11.90 24.89
N GLU A 27 -7.95 -13.19 24.57
CA GLU A 27 -7.14 -14.22 25.22
C GLU A 27 -5.65 -13.96 24.96
N ARG A 28 -5.27 -13.79 23.68
CA ARG A 28 -3.90 -13.48 23.28
C ARG A 28 -3.41 -12.14 23.80
N ALA A 29 -4.28 -11.14 23.90
CA ALA A 29 -3.94 -9.83 24.46
C ALA A 29 -3.64 -9.89 25.97
N SER A 30 -4.19 -10.88 26.67
CA SER A 30 -3.98 -11.14 28.10
C SER A 30 -2.81 -12.08 28.40
N GLU A 31 -2.28 -12.77 27.39
CA GLU A 31 -1.16 -13.70 27.52
C GLU A 31 0.10 -12.99 28.03
N SER A 32 0.79 -13.59 29.00
CA SER A 32 2.06 -13.08 29.49
C SER A 32 3.15 -13.17 28.41
N ALA A 33 4.22 -12.38 28.55
CA ALA A 33 5.35 -12.47 27.64
C ALA A 33 6.03 -13.85 27.76
N GLU A 34 6.11 -14.39 28.98
CA GLU A 34 6.68 -15.70 29.26
C GLU A 34 5.90 -16.82 28.59
N ASP A 35 4.57 -16.80 28.71
CA ASP A 35 3.68 -17.80 28.11
C ASP A 35 3.76 -17.73 26.59
N PHE A 36 3.79 -16.54 26.01
CA PHE A 36 3.96 -16.37 24.56
C PHE A 36 5.27 -17.03 24.06
N VAL A 37 6.39 -16.83 24.77
CA VAL A 37 7.67 -17.44 24.38
C VAL A 37 7.61 -18.95 24.45
N ARG A 38 7.06 -19.51 25.54
CA ARG A 38 6.97 -20.97 25.73
C ARG A 38 6.01 -21.60 24.72
N ASN A 39 4.79 -21.10 24.65
CA ASN A 39 3.72 -21.71 23.86
C ASN A 39 3.95 -21.52 22.35
N VAL A 40 4.36 -20.32 21.93
CA VAL A 40 4.45 -19.98 20.51
C VAL A 40 5.85 -20.25 19.97
N LEU A 41 6.90 -19.68 20.57
CA LEU A 41 8.24 -19.76 20.00
C LEU A 41 8.90 -21.12 20.23
N VAL A 42 8.71 -21.71 21.40
CA VAL A 42 9.33 -23.01 21.74
C VAL A 42 8.44 -24.17 21.34
N ASP A 43 7.24 -24.28 21.89
CA ASP A 43 6.42 -25.49 21.74
C ASP A 43 5.79 -25.61 20.34
N CYS A 44 5.34 -24.49 19.77
CA CYS A 44 4.68 -24.48 18.46
C CYS A 44 5.68 -24.37 17.31
N VAL A 45 6.59 -23.40 17.34
CA VAL A 45 7.54 -23.13 16.25
C VAL A 45 8.81 -23.99 16.37
N GLY A 46 9.25 -24.31 17.58
CA GLY A 46 10.55 -24.97 17.79
C GLY A 46 11.73 -24.08 17.38
N ALA A 47 11.67 -22.79 17.71
CA ALA A 47 12.64 -21.80 17.24
C ALA A 47 14.06 -22.11 17.76
N ALA A 48 15.03 -22.17 16.85
CA ALA A 48 16.46 -22.19 17.21
C ALA A 48 17.07 -20.78 17.25
N ALA A 49 16.48 -19.84 16.51
CA ALA A 49 16.85 -18.43 16.50
C ALA A 49 15.61 -17.57 16.29
N VAL A 50 15.58 -16.41 16.92
CA VAL A 50 14.49 -15.42 16.81
C VAL A 50 15.09 -14.08 16.40
N VAL A 51 14.64 -13.56 15.25
CA VAL A 51 15.09 -12.27 14.71
C VAL A 51 13.99 -11.25 14.89
N VAL A 52 14.28 -10.15 15.60
CA VAL A 52 13.31 -9.08 15.90
C VAL A 52 13.96 -7.70 15.78
N GLY A 53 13.16 -6.64 15.62
CA GLY A 53 13.67 -5.28 15.79
C GLY A 53 14.13 -5.04 17.23
N GLU A 54 15.19 -4.27 17.44
CA GLU A 54 15.72 -3.98 18.78
C GLU A 54 14.69 -3.22 19.66
N ASP A 55 13.71 -2.55 19.04
CA ASP A 55 12.59 -1.87 19.70
C ASP A 55 11.34 -2.74 19.87
N PHE A 56 11.43 -4.06 19.62
CA PHE A 56 10.31 -4.99 19.72
C PHE A 56 9.82 -5.18 21.15
N HIS A 57 8.50 -5.16 21.31
CA HIS A 57 7.81 -5.44 22.57
C HIS A 57 6.63 -6.38 22.33
N PHE A 58 6.35 -7.27 23.28
CA PHE A 58 5.33 -8.31 23.16
C PHE A 58 4.71 -8.68 24.52
N GLY A 59 3.73 -9.59 24.51
CA GLY A 59 2.99 -10.00 25.69
C GLY A 59 2.06 -8.92 26.26
N HIS A 60 1.34 -9.27 27.33
CA HIS A 60 0.36 -8.39 27.96
C HIS A 60 0.99 -7.04 28.31
N ARG A 61 0.31 -5.96 27.89
CA ARG A 61 0.73 -4.56 28.10
C ARG A 61 2.15 -4.23 27.62
N ARG A 62 2.68 -4.96 26.63
CA ARG A 62 4.03 -4.75 26.06
C ARG A 62 5.13 -4.88 27.11
N LEU A 63 4.94 -5.75 28.10
CA LEU A 63 5.92 -5.98 29.17
C LEU A 63 7.13 -6.81 28.71
N GLY A 64 6.96 -7.61 27.66
CA GLY A 64 8.06 -8.31 27.00
C GLY A 64 8.96 -7.36 26.22
N SER A 65 10.27 -7.61 26.28
CA SER A 65 11.31 -6.85 25.58
C SER A 65 12.35 -7.78 24.95
N VAL A 66 13.19 -7.26 24.05
CA VAL A 66 14.30 -8.04 23.47
C VAL A 66 15.29 -8.53 24.54
N ALA A 67 15.50 -7.76 25.61
CA ALA A 67 16.34 -8.18 26.73
C ALA A 67 15.74 -9.42 27.45
N MET A 68 14.46 -9.36 27.78
CA MET A 68 13.74 -10.50 28.35
C MET A 68 13.78 -11.73 27.42
N LEU A 69 13.62 -11.50 26.12
CA LEU A 69 13.67 -12.57 25.12
C LEU A 69 15.06 -13.24 25.06
N ARG A 70 16.15 -12.45 25.19
CA ARG A 70 17.54 -12.95 25.27
C ARG A 70 17.75 -13.79 26.53
N ASP A 71 17.26 -13.33 27.68
CA ASP A 71 17.37 -14.05 28.94
C ASP A 71 16.64 -15.41 28.84
N MET A 72 15.39 -15.40 28.37
CA MET A 72 14.61 -16.63 28.16
C MET A 72 15.23 -17.53 27.09
N GLY A 73 15.79 -16.97 26.02
CA GLY A 73 16.47 -17.74 24.96
C GLY A 73 17.67 -18.51 25.50
N SER A 74 18.44 -17.91 26.42
CA SER A 74 19.56 -18.57 27.07
C SER A 74 19.14 -19.77 27.94
N GLU A 75 17.95 -19.71 28.54
CA GLU A 75 17.39 -20.78 29.36
C GLU A 75 16.69 -21.87 28.53
N LEU A 76 16.02 -21.48 27.45
CA LEU A 76 15.15 -22.34 26.65
C LEU A 76 15.83 -22.87 25.38
N GLY A 77 17.06 -22.45 25.09
CA GLY A 77 17.90 -23.02 24.03
C GLY A 77 17.70 -22.41 22.65
N PHE A 78 17.41 -21.10 22.55
CA PHE A 78 17.31 -20.37 21.28
C PHE A 78 18.11 -19.06 21.29
N GLU A 79 18.65 -18.69 20.13
CA GLU A 79 19.37 -17.42 19.93
C GLU A 79 18.39 -16.26 19.69
N VAL A 80 18.75 -15.05 20.12
CA VAL A 80 17.97 -13.83 19.82
C VAL A 80 18.85 -12.81 19.11
N ILE A 81 18.47 -12.48 17.88
CA ILE A 81 19.15 -11.52 17.03
C ILE A 81 18.29 -10.25 16.97
N GLY A 82 18.77 -9.20 17.63
CA GLY A 82 18.15 -7.88 17.59
C GLY A 82 18.68 -7.09 16.39
N LEU A 83 17.78 -6.63 15.52
CA LEU A 83 18.09 -5.80 14.37
C LEU A 83 17.86 -4.33 14.71
N GLY A 84 18.90 -3.53 14.52
CA GLY A 84 18.78 -2.08 14.58
C GLY A 84 17.82 -1.54 13.52
N LEU A 85 17.37 -0.32 13.72
CA LEU A 85 16.51 0.38 12.77
C LEU A 85 17.23 0.57 11.43
N VAL A 86 16.54 0.27 10.34
CA VAL A 86 17.07 0.39 8.97
C VAL A 86 16.52 1.62 8.25
N GLY A 87 17.33 2.24 7.42
CA GLY A 87 16.97 3.23 6.43
C GLY A 87 16.72 2.59 5.06
N PRO A 88 16.57 3.42 4.00
CA PRO A 88 16.40 2.91 2.64
C PRO A 88 17.57 2.01 2.25
N GLU A 89 17.27 1.02 1.39
CA GLU A 89 18.24 0.04 0.89
C GLU A 89 18.93 -0.81 1.98
N GLY A 90 18.33 -0.88 3.18
CA GLY A 90 18.87 -1.69 4.29
C GLY A 90 20.08 -1.07 4.99
N THR A 91 20.36 0.22 4.75
CA THR A 91 21.42 0.94 5.46
C THR A 91 21.03 1.18 6.92
N PRO A 92 21.97 1.35 7.87
CA PRO A 92 21.61 1.75 9.23
C PRO A 92 20.87 3.10 9.24
N ALA A 93 19.71 3.16 9.91
CA ALA A 93 18.90 4.36 9.94
C ALA A 93 19.62 5.53 10.62
N ARG A 94 19.39 6.74 10.09
CA ARG A 94 19.66 8.01 10.78
C ARG A 94 18.32 8.70 10.98
N ASP A 95 17.93 9.01 12.22
CA ASP A 95 16.71 9.73 12.61
C ASP A 95 15.53 9.68 11.61
N HIS A 96 15.51 10.61 10.64
CA HIS A 96 14.45 10.85 9.67
C HIS A 96 14.43 9.88 8.48
N GLU A 97 15.45 9.07 8.30
CA GLU A 97 15.60 8.08 7.22
C GLU A 97 15.07 6.71 7.63
N GLN A 98 14.66 6.51 8.89
CA GLN A 98 14.13 5.22 9.34
C GLN A 98 12.95 4.74 8.48
N VAL A 99 13.03 3.49 8.03
CA VAL A 99 11.91 2.77 7.43
C VAL A 99 10.96 2.34 8.54
N SER A 100 9.81 3.02 8.62
CA SER A 100 8.74 2.66 9.56
C SER A 100 7.37 2.89 8.95
N SER A 101 6.39 2.10 9.40
CA SER A 101 4.98 2.28 8.99
C SER A 101 4.47 3.69 9.31
N THR A 102 4.95 4.31 10.40
CA THR A 102 4.57 5.68 10.78
C THR A 102 5.06 6.69 9.74
N PHE A 103 6.31 6.59 9.29
CA PHE A 103 6.85 7.52 8.29
C PHE A 103 6.25 7.30 6.91
N ILE A 104 6.00 6.05 6.51
CA ILE A 104 5.33 5.75 5.24
C ILE A 104 3.92 6.34 5.23
N ARG A 105 3.13 6.14 6.29
CA ARG A 105 1.77 6.71 6.39
C ARG A 105 1.78 8.24 6.33
N ARG A 106 2.75 8.89 7.00
CA ARG A 106 2.90 10.35 6.95
C ARG A 106 3.24 10.84 5.55
N ALA A 107 4.19 10.18 4.88
CA ALA A 107 4.59 10.52 3.51
C ALA A 107 3.38 10.42 2.56
N LEU A 108 2.64 9.31 2.60
CA LEU A 108 1.40 9.11 1.82
C LEU A 108 0.36 10.22 2.10
N ALA A 109 0.08 10.50 3.37
CA ALA A 109 -0.90 11.50 3.78
C ALA A 109 -0.51 12.93 3.36
N SER A 110 0.79 13.22 3.23
CA SER A 110 1.32 14.51 2.76
C SER A 110 1.53 14.59 1.25
N GLY A 111 1.19 13.54 0.50
CA GLY A 111 1.39 13.49 -0.95
C GLY A 111 2.84 13.26 -1.40
N ASP A 112 3.77 13.05 -0.47
CA ASP A 112 5.19 12.72 -0.72
C ASP A 112 5.34 11.24 -1.10
N LEU A 113 4.83 10.93 -2.29
CA LEU A 113 4.79 9.58 -2.83
C LEU A 113 6.20 9.05 -3.14
N GLU A 114 7.12 9.93 -3.53
CA GLU A 114 8.51 9.55 -3.82
C GLU A 114 9.17 8.99 -2.57
N ARG A 115 9.05 9.68 -1.43
CA ARG A 115 9.54 9.18 -0.15
C ARG A 115 8.82 7.92 0.29
N ALA A 116 7.50 7.84 0.14
CA ALA A 116 6.74 6.65 0.50
C ALA A 116 7.25 5.41 -0.27
N ASN A 117 7.44 5.55 -1.58
CA ASN A 117 7.92 4.48 -2.45
C ASN A 117 9.37 4.08 -2.13
N ALA A 118 10.23 5.05 -1.82
CA ALA A 118 11.60 4.79 -1.39
C ALA A 118 11.67 3.98 -0.08
N LEU A 119 10.84 4.35 0.91
CA LEU A 119 10.77 3.62 2.19
C LEU A 119 10.13 2.22 2.04
N LEU A 120 9.19 2.06 1.10
CA LEU A 120 8.55 0.77 0.80
C LEU A 120 9.44 -0.15 -0.05
N GLY A 121 10.42 0.40 -0.75
CA GLY A 121 11.21 -0.32 -1.77
C GLY A 121 10.41 -0.68 -3.03
N ARG A 122 9.21 -0.11 -3.21
CA ARG A 122 8.30 -0.37 -4.34
C ARG A 122 7.25 0.74 -4.46
N PRO A 123 6.61 0.89 -5.64
CA PRO A 123 5.42 1.72 -5.79
C PRO A 123 4.32 1.30 -4.80
N TYR A 124 3.69 2.28 -4.16
CA TYR A 124 2.53 2.04 -3.30
C TYR A 124 1.38 1.47 -4.13
N GLU A 125 0.83 0.33 -3.69
CA GLU A 125 -0.21 -0.41 -4.40
C GLU A 125 -1.48 -0.46 -3.57
N VAL A 126 -2.60 -0.12 -4.19
CA VAL A 126 -3.94 -0.34 -3.64
C VAL A 126 -4.73 -1.29 -4.53
N ARG A 127 -5.74 -1.94 -3.95
CA ARG A 127 -6.58 -2.92 -4.63
C ARG A 127 -8.04 -2.56 -4.43
N GLY A 128 -8.86 -2.89 -5.42
CA GLY A 128 -10.28 -2.62 -5.36
C GLY A 128 -11.03 -3.19 -6.56
N PHE A 129 -12.34 -3.03 -6.57
CA PHE A 129 -13.18 -3.44 -7.68
C PHE A 129 -13.56 -2.25 -8.55
N VAL A 130 -13.55 -2.44 -9.86
CA VAL A 130 -14.04 -1.42 -10.78
C VAL A 130 -15.56 -1.35 -10.68
N SER A 131 -16.07 -0.13 -10.53
CA SER A 131 -17.50 0.15 -10.44
C SER A 131 -17.96 1.13 -11.50
N GLU A 132 -19.28 1.25 -11.66
CA GLU A 132 -19.85 2.34 -12.44
C GLU A 132 -19.56 3.69 -11.77
N GLY A 133 -18.97 4.61 -12.55
CA GLY A 133 -18.84 6.02 -12.22
C GLY A 133 -19.70 6.90 -13.13
N ASP A 134 -19.52 8.22 -13.06
CA ASP A 134 -20.37 9.20 -13.76
C ASP A 134 -20.16 9.25 -15.28
N ARG A 135 -19.26 8.41 -15.83
CA ARG A 135 -18.92 8.30 -17.26
C ARG A 135 -18.52 9.61 -17.97
N ARG A 136 -18.29 10.70 -17.23
CA ARG A 136 -17.92 12.03 -17.78
C ARG A 136 -16.63 12.02 -18.61
N GLY A 137 -15.63 11.24 -18.18
CA GLY A 137 -14.39 11.07 -18.94
C GLY A 137 -14.62 10.48 -20.33
N ARG A 138 -15.60 9.57 -20.47
CA ARG A 138 -15.94 8.93 -21.75
C ARG A 138 -16.44 9.93 -22.78
N GLU A 139 -17.22 10.93 -22.38
CA GLU A 139 -17.70 12.00 -23.27
C GLU A 139 -16.56 12.86 -23.83
N LEU A 140 -15.42 12.91 -23.13
CA LEU A 140 -14.22 13.66 -23.52
C LEU A 140 -13.16 12.80 -24.22
N GLY A 141 -13.42 11.51 -24.43
CA GLY A 141 -12.46 10.55 -25.00
C GLY A 141 -11.44 10.00 -23.99
N PHE A 142 -11.68 10.19 -22.69
CA PHE A 142 -10.84 9.70 -21.59
C PHE A 142 -11.63 8.73 -20.69
N PRO A 143 -11.96 7.51 -21.15
CA PRO A 143 -12.63 6.52 -20.31
C PRO A 143 -11.75 6.19 -19.08
N THR A 144 -12.39 6.09 -17.91
CA THR A 144 -11.71 5.81 -16.64
C THR A 144 -12.33 4.60 -15.94
N ALA A 145 -11.48 3.75 -15.37
CA ALA A 145 -11.89 2.74 -14.40
C ALA A 145 -12.06 3.41 -13.03
N ASN A 146 -13.26 3.33 -12.45
CA ASN A 146 -13.54 3.87 -11.11
C ASN A 146 -13.32 2.75 -10.09
N VAL A 147 -12.17 2.73 -9.42
CA VAL A 147 -11.76 1.65 -8.52
C VAL A 147 -12.24 1.95 -7.10
N ARG A 148 -13.11 1.09 -6.56
CA ARG A 148 -13.55 1.14 -5.16
C ARG A 148 -12.56 0.40 -4.28
N VAL A 149 -11.78 1.17 -3.54
CA VAL A 149 -10.81 0.68 -2.55
C VAL A 149 -11.49 0.58 -1.19
N ASP A 150 -11.14 -0.43 -0.40
CA ASP A 150 -11.65 -0.58 0.96
C ASP A 150 -11.30 0.64 1.83
N PRO A 151 -12.25 1.23 2.59
CA PRO A 151 -12.02 2.45 3.38
C PRO A 151 -10.94 2.32 4.47
N SER A 152 -10.57 1.10 4.89
CA SER A 152 -9.49 0.86 5.85
C SER A 152 -8.09 1.01 5.21
N ILE A 153 -8.01 1.04 3.88
CA ILE A 153 -6.76 1.25 3.15
C ILE A 153 -6.48 2.74 3.03
N LEU A 154 -5.34 3.15 3.58
CA LEU A 154 -4.83 4.51 3.46
C LEU A 154 -4.54 4.84 1.99
N LEU A 155 -5.24 5.81 1.41
CA LEU A 155 -4.89 6.36 0.10
C LEU A 155 -3.89 7.52 0.25
N PRO A 156 -3.08 7.84 -0.77
CA PRO A 156 -2.24 9.05 -0.75
C PRO A 156 -3.12 10.32 -0.79
N GLU A 157 -2.50 11.49 -0.65
CA GLU A 157 -3.20 12.79 -0.77
C GLU A 157 -4.01 12.93 -2.09
N ASP A 158 -5.08 13.73 -2.09
CA ASP A 158 -5.82 14.05 -3.30
C ASP A 158 -4.93 14.74 -4.36
N ALA A 159 -4.68 14.04 -5.47
CA ALA A 159 -3.85 14.52 -6.57
C ALA A 159 -4.09 13.70 -7.85
N VAL A 160 -3.42 14.11 -8.92
CA VAL A 160 -3.24 13.28 -10.12
C VAL A 160 -1.84 12.67 -10.10
N TYR A 161 -1.76 11.39 -10.41
CA TYR A 161 -0.57 10.56 -10.33
C TYR A 161 -0.33 9.84 -11.66
N ALA A 162 0.94 9.61 -11.97
CA ALA A 162 1.36 8.61 -12.94
C ALA A 162 1.56 7.27 -12.24
N GLY A 163 1.09 6.19 -12.85
CA GLY A 163 1.23 4.87 -12.28
C GLY A 163 0.85 3.73 -13.22
N TRP A 164 0.60 2.58 -12.61
CA TRP A 164 0.25 1.34 -13.32
C TRP A 164 -1.11 0.84 -12.86
N TYR A 165 -1.86 0.28 -13.79
CA TYR A 165 -3.09 -0.46 -13.55
C TYR A 165 -2.88 -1.91 -13.99
N GLU A 166 -3.02 -2.86 -13.08
CA GLU A 166 -2.90 -4.29 -13.37
C GLU A 166 -4.27 -4.96 -13.24
N ARG A 167 -4.63 -5.72 -14.28
CA ARG A 167 -5.85 -6.52 -14.37
C ARG A 167 -5.70 -7.90 -13.70
N PRO A 168 -6.80 -8.63 -13.45
CA PRO A 168 -6.74 -9.97 -12.86
C PRO A 168 -5.92 -11.00 -13.67
N ASP A 169 -5.85 -10.81 -14.99
CA ASP A 169 -5.08 -11.66 -15.91
C ASP A 169 -3.57 -11.35 -15.91
N GLY A 170 -3.14 -10.36 -15.11
CA GLY A 170 -1.75 -9.92 -15.01
C GLY A 170 -1.33 -8.92 -16.08
N VAL A 171 -2.23 -8.49 -16.98
CA VAL A 171 -1.93 -7.43 -17.95
C VAL A 171 -1.76 -6.10 -17.21
N VAL A 172 -0.65 -5.42 -17.47
CA VAL A 172 -0.29 -4.14 -16.87
C VAL A 172 -0.41 -3.02 -17.90
N HIS A 173 -1.12 -1.97 -17.53
CA HIS A 173 -1.32 -0.76 -18.33
C HIS A 173 -0.68 0.45 -17.64
N THR A 174 -0.06 1.31 -18.43
CA THR A 174 0.28 2.67 -18.01
C THR A 174 -1.00 3.43 -17.71
N ALA A 175 -1.08 4.13 -16.58
CA ALA A 175 -2.29 4.84 -16.18
C ALA A 175 -2.02 6.24 -15.61
N ALA A 176 -2.83 7.20 -16.02
CA ALA A 176 -3.01 8.46 -15.32
C ALA A 176 -4.11 8.26 -14.26
N ILE A 177 -3.77 8.44 -12.98
CA ILE A 177 -4.63 8.11 -11.84
C ILE A 177 -5.05 9.41 -11.16
N SER A 178 -6.35 9.70 -11.16
CA SER A 178 -6.94 10.81 -10.41
C SER A 178 -7.49 10.30 -9.09
N LEU A 179 -7.03 10.87 -7.99
CA LEU A 179 -7.56 10.63 -6.66
C LEU A 179 -8.17 11.92 -6.10
N GLY A 180 -9.44 11.89 -5.74
CA GLY A 180 -10.11 13.07 -5.19
C GLY A 180 -11.32 12.74 -4.31
N THR A 181 -11.56 13.60 -3.32
CA THR A 181 -12.72 13.53 -2.43
C THR A 181 -13.88 14.35 -3.00
N ARG A 182 -15.11 13.81 -3.03
CA ARG A 182 -16.32 14.59 -3.40
C ARG A 182 -16.86 15.33 -2.18
N PRO A 183 -16.84 16.68 -2.14
CA PRO A 183 -17.20 17.41 -0.91
C PRO A 183 -18.69 17.38 -0.56
N HIS A 184 -19.61 17.20 -1.52
CA HIS A 184 -21.04 17.42 -1.29
C HIS A 184 -21.97 16.65 -2.24
N PHE A 185 -22.17 15.33 -2.10
CA PHE A 185 -23.30 14.68 -2.83
C PHE A 185 -23.91 13.44 -2.14
N TYR A 186 -23.19 12.76 -1.24
CA TYR A 186 -23.72 11.63 -0.46
C TYR A 186 -23.14 11.72 0.97
N ASP A 187 -23.87 11.21 1.97
CA ASP A 187 -23.55 11.33 3.40
C ASP A 187 -22.14 10.83 3.82
N ASP A 188 -21.39 10.18 2.92
CA ASP A 188 -20.08 9.57 3.21
C ASP A 188 -18.88 10.08 2.40
N GLY A 189 -18.94 11.24 1.72
CA GLY A 189 -17.74 11.92 1.20
C GLY A 189 -16.71 11.02 0.47
N ALA A 190 -17.18 10.03 -0.28
CA ALA A 190 -16.34 8.90 -0.70
C ALA A 190 -15.18 9.36 -1.59
N LEU A 191 -13.97 8.90 -1.24
CA LEU A 191 -12.77 9.04 -2.06
C LEU A 191 -12.98 8.31 -3.40
N LEU A 192 -12.69 9.01 -4.50
CA LEU A 192 -12.82 8.49 -5.85
C LEU A 192 -11.43 8.28 -6.45
N LEU A 193 -11.10 7.02 -6.74
CA LEU A 193 -9.91 6.63 -7.51
C LEU A 193 -10.33 6.32 -8.94
N GLU A 194 -9.93 7.18 -9.88
CA GLU A 194 -10.18 7.01 -11.31
C GLU A 194 -8.86 6.74 -12.04
N ALA A 195 -8.74 5.59 -12.70
CA ALA A 195 -7.59 5.24 -13.52
C ALA A 195 -7.94 5.37 -15.01
N HIS A 196 -7.28 6.29 -15.71
CA HIS A 196 -7.32 6.36 -17.16
C HIS A 196 -6.17 5.51 -17.72
N LEU A 197 -6.49 4.37 -18.32
CA LEU A 197 -5.51 3.48 -18.95
C LEU A 197 -5.10 4.06 -20.30
N LEU A 198 -3.79 4.26 -20.49
CA LEU A 198 -3.24 4.82 -21.72
C LEU A 198 -3.14 3.76 -22.81
N ASP A 199 -3.35 4.19 -24.07
CA ASP A 199 -3.21 3.37 -25.27
C ASP A 199 -4.08 2.10 -25.27
N VAL A 200 -5.20 2.13 -24.54
CA VAL A 200 -6.21 1.06 -24.48
C VAL A 200 -7.43 1.45 -25.30
N GLY A 201 -7.73 0.66 -26.32
CA GLY A 201 -8.76 0.96 -27.32
C GLY A 201 -8.24 1.85 -28.47
N GLY A 202 -8.60 1.50 -29.70
CA GLY A 202 -8.41 2.35 -30.88
C GLY A 202 -9.56 3.34 -31.11
N PRO A 203 -9.52 4.15 -32.18
CA PRO A 203 -10.54 5.17 -32.49
C PRO A 203 -11.99 4.65 -32.63
N SER A 204 -12.15 3.32 -32.75
CA SER A 204 -13.42 2.62 -32.94
C SER A 204 -13.62 1.48 -31.92
N ASP A 205 -12.74 1.35 -30.93
CA ASP A 205 -12.73 0.25 -29.97
C ASP A 205 -12.92 0.85 -28.58
N GLU A 206 -13.98 0.44 -27.88
CA GLU A 206 -14.36 1.03 -26.59
C GLU A 206 -13.39 0.66 -25.45
N GLY A 207 -12.36 -0.13 -25.76
CA GLY A 207 -11.47 -0.73 -24.78
C GLY A 207 -12.09 -1.99 -24.15
N PRO A 208 -11.32 -2.70 -23.32
CA PRO A 208 -11.86 -3.84 -22.58
C PRO A 208 -12.91 -3.36 -21.59
N ASP A 209 -13.95 -4.17 -21.41
CA ASP A 209 -14.85 -4.01 -20.27
C ASP A 209 -14.07 -4.36 -19.00
N LEU A 210 -14.00 -3.40 -18.07
CA LEU A 210 -13.29 -3.53 -16.80
C LEU A 210 -14.25 -3.66 -15.62
N TYR A 211 -15.57 -3.56 -15.83
CA TYR A 211 -16.53 -3.53 -14.73
C TYR A 211 -16.48 -4.81 -13.89
N GLU A 212 -16.58 -4.64 -12.57
CA GLU A 212 -16.51 -5.71 -11.56
C GLU A 212 -15.16 -6.46 -11.51
N GLU A 213 -14.18 -6.11 -12.34
CA GLU A 213 -12.83 -6.67 -12.23
C GLU A 213 -12.12 -6.14 -10.98
N GLN A 214 -11.34 -7.03 -10.35
CA GLN A 214 -10.39 -6.63 -9.33
C GLN A 214 -9.18 -5.95 -10.00
N ALA A 215 -8.85 -4.74 -9.56
CA ALA A 215 -7.74 -3.97 -10.07
C ALA A 215 -6.65 -3.84 -9.00
N LYS A 216 -5.38 -3.89 -9.43
CA LYS A 216 -4.26 -3.36 -8.64
C LYS A 216 -3.79 -2.05 -9.25
N VAL A 217 -3.74 -0.99 -8.44
CA VAL A 217 -3.31 0.34 -8.87
C VAL A 217 -2.03 0.70 -8.14
N ARG A 218 -0.95 0.95 -8.87
CA ARG A 218 0.36 1.31 -8.34
C ARG A 218 0.68 2.76 -8.62
N PHE A 219 0.89 3.55 -7.58
CA PHE A 219 1.24 4.96 -7.69
C PHE A 219 2.76 5.13 -7.79
N VAL A 220 3.24 5.71 -8.90
CA VAL A 220 4.68 5.91 -9.13
C VAL A 220 5.09 7.33 -8.80
N ARG A 221 4.42 8.33 -9.35
CA ARG A 221 4.78 9.75 -9.15
C ARG A 221 3.57 10.66 -9.13
N ARG A 222 3.61 11.69 -8.27
CA ARG A 222 2.61 12.77 -8.25
C ARG A 222 2.85 13.73 -9.42
N LEU A 223 1.82 14.01 -10.20
CA LEU A 223 1.87 14.94 -11.33
C LEU A 223 1.43 16.35 -10.92
N ARG A 224 0.27 16.46 -10.27
CA ARG A 224 -0.31 17.77 -9.87
C ARG A 224 -1.40 17.61 -8.82
N SER A 225 -1.75 18.69 -8.14
CA SER A 225 -2.93 18.75 -7.26
C SER A 225 -4.24 18.62 -8.07
N GLN A 226 -5.31 18.27 -7.36
CA GLN A 226 -6.68 18.40 -7.89
C GLN A 226 -7.02 19.86 -8.19
N GLN A 227 -7.80 20.08 -9.24
CA GLN A 227 -8.23 21.42 -9.67
C GLN A 227 -9.62 21.36 -10.30
N ALA A 228 -10.41 22.42 -10.11
CA ALA A 228 -11.66 22.62 -10.84
C ALA A 228 -11.39 23.25 -12.21
N PHE A 229 -12.26 22.99 -13.18
CA PHE A 229 -12.16 23.58 -14.52
C PHE A 229 -13.46 24.28 -14.88
N ASP A 230 -13.34 25.48 -15.44
CA ASP A 230 -14.49 26.32 -15.83
C ASP A 230 -15.12 25.91 -17.18
N SER A 231 -14.50 24.98 -17.91
CA SER A 231 -15.03 24.46 -19.18
C SER A 231 -14.56 23.04 -19.50
N HIS A 232 -15.33 22.33 -20.33
CA HIS A 232 -14.95 21.02 -20.86
C HIS A 232 -13.66 21.07 -21.70
N GLU A 233 -13.44 22.15 -22.45
CA GLU A 233 -12.22 22.34 -23.23
C GLU A 233 -10.97 22.47 -22.34
N ALA A 234 -11.08 23.24 -21.24
CA ALA A 234 -9.99 23.40 -20.29
C ALA A 234 -9.64 22.07 -19.60
N LEU A 235 -10.66 21.30 -19.19
CA LEU A 235 -10.50 19.96 -18.64
C LEU A 235 -9.82 19.02 -19.64
N ALA A 236 -10.34 18.92 -20.87
CA ALA A 236 -9.78 18.06 -21.90
C ALA A 236 -8.31 18.41 -22.21
N LYS A 237 -7.97 19.70 -22.29
CA LYS A 237 -6.59 20.14 -22.49
C LYS A 237 -5.67 19.70 -21.35
N GLN A 238 -6.15 19.73 -20.11
CA GLN A 238 -5.36 19.26 -18.98
C GLN A 238 -5.20 17.74 -18.97
N LEU A 239 -6.25 16.98 -19.28
CA LEU A 239 -6.17 15.52 -19.36
C LEU A 239 -5.14 15.06 -20.41
N HIS A 240 -5.07 15.72 -21.57
CA HIS A 240 -4.03 15.45 -22.56
C HIS A 240 -2.61 15.70 -22.02
N ARG A 241 -2.41 16.74 -21.20
CA ARG A 241 -1.11 17.01 -20.56
C ARG A 241 -0.78 15.92 -19.53
N ASP A 242 -1.74 15.57 -18.68
CA ASP A 242 -1.55 14.54 -17.66
C ASP A 242 -1.17 13.18 -18.30
N VAL A 243 -1.77 12.84 -19.45
CA VAL A 243 -1.39 11.66 -20.25
C VAL A 243 0.02 11.77 -20.82
N ALA A 244 0.38 12.93 -21.40
CA ALA A 244 1.72 13.14 -21.94
C ALA A 244 2.81 13.07 -20.84
N ASP A 245 2.55 13.69 -19.69
CA ASP A 245 3.43 13.68 -18.53
C ASP A 245 3.54 12.27 -17.94
N THR A 246 2.42 11.53 -17.85
CA THR A 246 2.43 10.11 -17.43
C THR A 246 3.32 9.28 -18.34
N ARG A 247 3.19 9.44 -19.66
CA ARG A 247 4.01 8.72 -20.65
C ARG A 247 5.49 9.07 -20.49
N ALA A 248 5.81 10.36 -20.36
CA ALA A 248 7.20 10.81 -20.20
C ALA A 248 7.83 10.33 -18.88
N MET A 249 7.03 10.18 -17.81
CA MET A 249 7.51 9.71 -16.51
C MET A 249 7.71 8.19 -16.43
N LEU A 250 6.99 7.41 -17.23
CA LEU A 250 6.99 5.93 -17.17
C LEU A 250 7.66 5.26 -18.38
N ALA A 251 8.29 6.06 -19.26
CA ALA A 251 9.10 5.58 -20.38
C ALA A 251 10.52 5.23 -19.93
#